data_AF-A0A7X8J9W2-F1
#
_entry.id   AF-A0A7X8J9W2-F1
#
_cell.length_a   1.000
_cell.length_b   1.000
_cell.length_c   1.000
_cell.angle_alpha   90.00
_cell.angle_beta   90.00
_cell.angle_gamma   90.00
#
_symmetry.space_group_name_H-M   'P 1'
#
loop_
_entity.id
_entity.type
_entity.pdbx_description
1 polymer ?
#
loop_
_entity_poly.entity_id
_entity_poly.type
_entity_poly.pdbx_seq_one_letter_code
_entity_poly.pdbx_strand_id
1 'polypeptide(L)'
;MFTKFLSKLLVTCAIASSFTSVYAYELNEKFSTKHFAVYEVVLGKNEVFNESLKYIIAKDAASHNKYQTTSVVFPYRTQGLNSTINEPVLGIITTESYEGKNKTNIAYDDSAKTASYAGIYMTFKQLSKIADNKSSRPLIEELVNVPMVISDIPLSIVSKNFNKNLFYTASSNALVFDFQVIDSVYYKMDKLEKVNADKCTVSVLAIADRSVIRTPYFISAHGAVNNINCRK
;
A
#
# COMPACT_ATOMS: atom_id res chain seq x y z
N MET A 1 -41.26 -56.30 43.25
CA MET A 1 -41.79 -55.86 41.95
C MET A 1 -41.19 -54.48 41.65
N PHE A 2 -40.42 -54.37 40.56
CA PHE A 2 -39.85 -53.16 39.92
C PHE A 2 -38.94 -52.25 40.78
N THR A 3 -37.64 -52.50 40.94
CA THR A 3 -36.47 -52.24 40.04
C THR A 3 -36.47 -50.96 39.21
N LYS A 4 -35.47 -50.10 39.52
CA LYS A 4 -34.70 -49.16 38.66
C LYS A 4 -35.50 -47.94 38.18
N PHE A 5 -35.04 -46.70 38.39
CA PHE A 5 -33.86 -46.15 37.74
C PHE A 5 -33.37 -44.90 38.51
N LEU A 6 -32.25 -45.04 39.23
CA LEU A 6 -31.30 -43.93 39.37
C LEU A 6 -30.54 -43.84 38.05
N SER A 7 -30.75 -42.80 37.26
CA SER A 7 -29.77 -42.44 36.23
C SER A 7 -29.68 -40.93 36.07
N LYS A 8 -28.62 -40.39 36.66
CA LYS A 8 -27.72 -39.42 36.02
C LYS A 8 -28.42 -38.36 35.17
N LEU A 9 -28.86 -37.30 35.81
CA LEU A 9 -28.95 -36.00 35.15
C LEU A 9 -27.52 -35.48 35.00
N LEU A 10 -26.78 -36.05 34.05
CA LEU A 10 -25.56 -35.44 33.52
C LEU A 10 -26.04 -34.21 32.76
N VAL A 11 -25.94 -33.06 33.40
CA VAL A 11 -25.92 -31.76 32.73
C VAL A 11 -24.69 -31.79 31.84
N THR A 12 -24.82 -32.33 30.63
CA THR A 12 -23.91 -32.02 29.54
C THR A 12 -24.16 -30.56 29.22
N CYS A 13 -23.44 -29.68 29.93
CA CYS A 13 -23.12 -28.37 29.44
C CYS A 13 -22.34 -28.63 28.15
N ALA A 14 -23.07 -28.69 27.03
CA ALA A 14 -22.48 -28.53 25.72
C ALA A 14 -21.94 -27.10 25.74
N ILE A 15 -20.69 -26.96 26.17
CA ILE A 15 -19.86 -25.84 25.78
C ILE A 15 -19.81 -25.99 24.27
N ALA A 16 -20.77 -25.36 23.59
CA ALA A 16 -20.60 -24.91 22.24
C ALA A 16 -19.45 -23.91 22.33
N SER A 17 -18.23 -24.45 22.34
CA SER A 17 -17.02 -23.71 22.04
C SER A 17 -17.19 -23.30 20.59
N SER A 18 -17.87 -22.18 20.40
CA SER A 18 -17.76 -21.36 19.23
C SER A 18 -16.26 -21.18 19.03
N PHE A 19 -15.66 -21.97 18.15
CA PHE A 19 -14.35 -21.65 17.61
C PHE A 19 -14.54 -20.38 16.79
N THR A 20 -14.65 -19.24 17.47
CA THR A 20 -14.20 -17.98 16.88
C THR A 20 -12.73 -18.25 16.58
N SER A 21 -12.40 -18.46 15.31
CA SER A 21 -11.01 -18.51 14.89
C SER A 21 -10.39 -17.18 15.35
N VAL A 22 -9.66 -17.22 16.46
CA VAL A 22 -8.83 -16.10 16.89
C VAL A 22 -7.69 -16.11 15.88
N TYR A 23 -7.81 -15.27 14.86
CA TYR A 23 -6.70 -15.01 13.97
C TYR A 23 -5.60 -14.35 14.80
N ALA A 24 -4.36 -14.81 14.59
CA ALA A 24 -3.20 -14.42 15.36
C ALA A 24 -2.42 -13.27 14.73
N TYR A 25 -2.82 -12.81 13.53
CA TYR A 25 -2.21 -11.64 12.92
C TYR A 25 -2.47 -10.38 13.74
N GLU A 26 -1.53 -9.43 13.67
CA GLU A 26 -1.69 -8.08 14.21
C GLU A 26 -1.77 -7.08 13.06
N LEU A 27 -2.77 -6.18 13.08
CA LEU A 27 -2.89 -5.06 12.15
C LEU A 27 -2.28 -3.81 12.80
N ASN A 28 -1.06 -3.48 12.40
CA ASN A 28 -0.28 -2.39 12.98
C ASN A 28 -0.30 -1.15 12.08
N GLU A 29 -0.82 -0.04 12.57
CA GLU A 29 -0.78 1.24 11.86
C GLU A 29 0.64 1.80 11.83
N LYS A 30 1.20 2.05 10.63
CA LYS A 30 2.56 2.60 10.47
C LYS A 30 2.55 4.02 9.94
N PHE A 31 1.68 4.29 8.97
CA PHE A 31 1.48 5.61 8.39
C PHE A 31 -0.01 5.89 8.36
N SER A 32 -0.45 7.03 8.89
CA SER A 32 -1.87 7.36 8.95
C SER A 32 -2.07 8.86 8.90
N THR A 33 -3.03 9.27 8.09
CA THR A 33 -3.56 10.62 8.04
C THR A 33 -5.07 10.56 8.30
N LYS A 34 -5.77 11.67 8.16
CA LYS A 34 -7.23 11.67 8.28
C LYS A 34 -7.88 10.75 7.26
N HIS A 35 -7.35 10.71 6.04
CA HIS A 35 -7.98 10.03 4.91
C HIS A 35 -7.23 8.79 4.40
N PHE A 36 -5.96 8.60 4.76
CA PHE A 36 -5.14 7.52 4.24
C PHE A 36 -4.49 6.74 5.37
N ALA A 37 -4.25 5.44 5.17
CA ALA A 37 -3.45 4.65 6.10
C ALA A 37 -2.70 3.50 5.41
N VAL A 38 -1.49 3.23 5.89
CA VAL A 38 -0.70 2.04 5.54
C VAL A 38 -0.51 1.22 6.82
N TYR A 39 -1.01 0.00 6.79
CA TYR A 39 -0.91 -0.98 7.85
C TYR A 39 0.12 -2.04 7.52
N GLU A 40 0.84 -2.48 8.55
CA GLU A 40 1.64 -3.69 8.57
C GLU A 40 0.80 -4.82 9.15
N VAL A 41 0.76 -5.96 8.46
CA VAL A 41 0.16 -7.19 8.97
C VAL A 41 1.23 -8.26 9.03
N VAL A 42 1.58 -8.70 10.24
CA VAL A 42 2.50 -9.83 10.41
C VAL A 42 1.68 -11.06 10.78
N LEU A 43 1.76 -12.11 9.95
CA LEU A 43 1.05 -13.35 10.22
C LEU A 43 1.58 -14.05 11.48
N GLY A 44 0.67 -14.62 12.25
CA GLY A 44 0.98 -15.51 13.35
C GLY A 44 1.56 -16.85 12.90
N LYS A 45 2.13 -17.59 13.84
CA LYS A 45 2.67 -18.93 13.57
C LYS A 45 1.55 -19.85 13.04
N ASN A 46 1.82 -20.54 11.93
CA ASN A 46 0.91 -21.45 11.23
C ASN A 46 -0.31 -20.79 10.55
N GLU A 47 -0.38 -19.46 10.47
CA GLU A 47 -1.40 -18.82 9.64
C GLU A 47 -1.07 -18.95 8.15
N VAL A 48 -2.11 -19.16 7.36
CA VAL A 48 -2.01 -19.29 5.91
C VAL A 48 -2.73 -18.12 5.26
N PHE A 49 -2.03 -17.40 4.40
CA PHE A 49 -2.57 -16.26 3.65
C PHE A 49 -3.52 -16.71 2.52
N ASN A 50 -4.71 -17.16 2.92
CA ASN A 50 -5.77 -17.61 2.01
C ASN A 50 -6.87 -16.55 1.86
N GLU A 51 -7.84 -16.80 0.97
CA GLU A 51 -8.95 -15.86 0.68
C GLU A 51 -9.77 -15.48 1.92
N SER A 52 -9.96 -16.41 2.87
CA SER A 52 -10.67 -16.13 4.11
C SER A 52 -9.92 -15.11 4.96
N LEU A 53 -8.62 -15.32 5.15
CA LEU A 53 -7.78 -14.40 5.94
C LEU A 53 -7.64 -13.04 5.25
N LYS A 54 -7.46 -13.02 3.92
CA LYS A 54 -7.44 -11.78 3.11
C LYS A 54 -8.69 -10.93 3.34
N TYR A 55 -9.86 -11.54 3.27
CA TYR A 55 -11.13 -10.85 3.47
C TYR A 55 -11.28 -10.27 4.88
N ILE A 56 -10.78 -10.99 5.88
CA ILE A 56 -10.87 -10.56 7.29
C ILE A 56 -9.95 -9.37 7.54
N ILE A 57 -8.70 -9.43 7.07
CA ILE A 57 -7.77 -8.29 7.11
C ILE A 57 -8.37 -7.09 6.36
N ALA A 58 -8.96 -7.31 5.18
CA ALA A 58 -9.58 -6.24 4.40
C ALA A 58 -10.75 -5.59 5.14
N LYS A 59 -11.61 -6.38 5.80
CA LYS A 59 -12.70 -5.86 6.63
C LYS A 59 -12.21 -5.06 7.82
N ASP A 60 -11.18 -5.57 8.49
CA ASP A 60 -10.56 -4.92 9.64
C ASP A 60 -9.98 -3.55 9.22
N ALA A 61 -9.17 -3.51 8.16
CA ALA A 61 -8.64 -2.28 7.59
C ALA A 61 -9.75 -1.30 7.14
N ALA A 62 -10.81 -1.79 6.50
CA ALA A 62 -11.93 -0.95 6.05
C ALA A 62 -12.73 -0.33 7.22
N SER A 63 -12.77 -0.98 8.38
CA SER A 63 -13.49 -0.50 9.57
C SER A 63 -12.93 0.83 10.12
N HIS A 64 -11.71 1.19 9.72
CA HIS A 64 -11.03 2.44 10.11
C HIS A 64 -11.53 3.68 9.35
N ASN A 65 -12.50 3.54 8.44
CA ASN A 65 -13.21 4.65 7.77
C ASN A 65 -12.32 5.65 7.02
N LYS A 66 -11.22 5.18 6.41
CA LYS A 66 -10.33 5.99 5.56
C LYS A 66 -10.83 6.02 4.11
N TYR A 67 -10.40 7.01 3.32
CA TYR A 67 -10.64 7.01 1.87
C TYR A 67 -9.90 5.87 1.18
N GLN A 68 -8.67 5.60 1.60
CA GLN A 68 -7.93 4.44 1.14
C GLN A 68 -7.05 3.89 2.27
N THR A 69 -7.00 2.57 2.38
CA THR A 69 -6.03 1.88 3.23
C THR A 69 -5.25 0.86 2.43
N THR A 70 -4.03 0.61 2.85
CA THR A 70 -3.17 -0.44 2.29
C THR A 70 -2.65 -1.29 3.43
N SER A 71 -2.93 -2.59 3.41
CA SER A 71 -2.38 -3.56 4.36
C SER A 71 -1.30 -4.37 3.67
N VAL A 72 -0.08 -4.28 4.18
CA VAL A 72 1.09 -5.00 3.68
C VAL A 72 1.26 -6.26 4.51
N VAL A 73 1.07 -7.43 3.90
CA VAL A 73 1.03 -8.69 4.64
C VAL A 73 2.38 -9.39 4.59
N PHE A 74 2.97 -9.63 5.74
CA PHE A 74 4.27 -10.27 5.92
C PHE A 74 4.12 -11.67 6.52
N PRO A 75 5.03 -12.60 6.20
CA PRO A 75 5.07 -13.90 6.86
C PRO A 75 5.42 -13.80 8.36
N TYR A 76 5.26 -14.91 9.08
CA TYR A 76 5.64 -14.98 10.49
C TYR A 76 7.14 -14.71 10.69
N ARG A 77 7.49 -13.93 11.73
CA ARG A 77 8.85 -13.53 12.13
C ARG A 77 9.61 -12.59 11.19
N THR A 78 8.92 -11.79 10.36
CA THR A 78 9.61 -10.67 9.69
C THR A 78 9.81 -9.47 10.60
N GLN A 79 10.66 -8.54 10.17
CA GLN A 79 10.74 -7.19 10.73
C GLN A 79 9.72 -6.22 10.11
N GLY A 80 8.88 -6.70 9.19
CA GLY A 80 7.85 -5.91 8.52
C GLY A 80 8.40 -4.68 7.80
N LEU A 81 7.69 -3.57 7.93
CA LEU A 81 8.03 -2.26 7.37
C LEU A 81 9.21 -1.58 8.06
N ASN A 82 9.71 -2.10 9.18
CA ASN A 82 10.96 -1.64 9.78
C ASN A 82 12.20 -2.24 9.08
N SER A 83 12.01 -3.18 8.14
CA SER A 83 13.08 -3.81 7.35
C SER A 83 13.48 -2.96 6.13
N THR A 84 14.11 -3.59 5.15
CA THR A 84 14.48 -3.00 3.86
C THR A 84 13.36 -3.11 2.83
N ILE A 85 13.45 -2.36 1.73
CA ILE A 85 12.42 -2.37 0.67
C ILE A 85 12.28 -3.72 -0.05
N ASN A 86 13.27 -4.61 0.05
CA ASN A 86 13.20 -5.95 -0.56
C ASN A 86 12.64 -7.02 0.39
N GLU A 87 12.20 -6.63 1.60
CA GLU A 87 11.59 -7.54 2.57
C GLU A 87 10.43 -8.30 1.92
N PRO A 88 10.41 -9.64 1.97
CA PRO A 88 9.37 -10.44 1.35
C PRO A 88 7.98 -10.15 1.93
N VAL A 89 6.99 -9.97 1.06
CA VAL A 89 5.57 -9.88 1.43
C VAL A 89 4.79 -11.03 0.83
N LEU A 90 3.69 -11.40 1.49
CA LEU A 90 2.74 -12.40 1.02
C LEU A 90 1.71 -11.80 0.05
N GLY A 91 1.43 -10.51 0.19
CA GLY A 91 0.58 -9.74 -0.71
C GLY A 91 0.22 -8.38 -0.14
N ILE A 92 -0.49 -7.61 -0.95
CA ILE A 92 -1.00 -6.29 -0.59
C ILE A 92 -2.52 -6.31 -0.67
N ILE A 93 -3.17 -5.69 0.32
CA ILE A 93 -4.62 -5.53 0.34
C ILE A 93 -4.93 -4.05 0.36
N THR A 94 -5.63 -3.57 -0.66
CA THR A 94 -6.06 -2.17 -0.74
C THR A 94 -7.57 -2.10 -0.53
N THR A 95 -8.01 -1.19 0.34
CA THR A 95 -9.43 -0.85 0.48
C THR A 95 -9.65 0.61 0.11
N GLU A 96 -10.68 0.90 -0.68
CA GLU A 96 -10.96 2.24 -1.21
C GLU A 96 -12.45 2.59 -1.06
N SER A 97 -12.75 3.82 -0.62
CA SER A 97 -14.11 4.31 -0.38
C SER A 97 -14.40 5.67 -1.05
N TYR A 98 -13.83 5.90 -2.24
CA TYR A 98 -13.98 7.17 -2.99
C TYR A 98 -15.43 7.51 -3.38
N GLU A 99 -16.32 6.50 -3.49
CA GLU A 99 -17.75 6.67 -3.84
C GLU A 99 -18.67 6.81 -2.61
N GLY A 100 -18.11 6.90 -1.40
CA GLY A 100 -18.84 7.05 -0.14
C GLY A 100 -18.86 5.78 0.72
N LYS A 101 -19.25 5.96 2.00
CA LYS A 101 -19.10 4.96 3.08
C LYS A 101 -19.77 3.61 2.86
N ASN A 102 -20.71 3.51 1.92
CA ASN A 102 -21.50 2.29 1.69
C ASN A 102 -20.92 1.37 0.59
N LYS A 103 -19.84 1.79 -0.08
CA LYS A 103 -19.23 1.03 -1.17
C LYS A 103 -17.71 1.04 -1.02
N THR A 104 -17.20 0.08 -0.26
CA THR A 104 -15.77 -0.19 -0.15
C THR A 104 -15.35 -1.14 -1.25
N ASN A 105 -14.47 -0.68 -2.13
CA ASN A 105 -13.78 -1.56 -3.07
C ASN A 105 -12.60 -2.22 -2.36
N ILE A 106 -12.43 -3.53 -2.55
CA ILE A 106 -11.30 -4.29 -1.98
C ILE A 106 -10.53 -4.89 -3.15
N ALA A 107 -9.25 -4.58 -3.23
CA ALA A 107 -8.33 -5.15 -4.19
C ALA A 107 -7.24 -5.96 -3.48
N TYR A 108 -6.92 -7.12 -4.05
CA TYR A 108 -5.84 -7.99 -3.59
C TYR A 108 -4.76 -8.04 -4.67
N ASP A 109 -3.53 -7.75 -4.29
CA ASP A 109 -2.36 -7.89 -5.14
C ASP A 109 -1.42 -8.96 -4.55
N ASP A 110 -1.59 -10.19 -5.02
CA ASP A 110 -0.70 -11.31 -4.69
C ASP A 110 0.58 -11.30 -5.53
N SER A 111 0.67 -10.43 -6.56
CA SER A 111 1.84 -10.32 -7.42
C SER A 111 2.94 -9.47 -6.79
N ALA A 112 2.58 -8.56 -5.88
CA ALA A 112 3.51 -7.83 -5.04
C ALA A 112 4.29 -8.81 -4.14
N LYS A 113 5.61 -8.90 -4.34
CA LYS A 113 6.49 -9.84 -3.61
C LYS A 113 7.41 -9.19 -2.60
N THR A 114 7.50 -7.86 -2.57
CA THR A 114 8.37 -7.15 -1.63
C THR A 114 7.72 -5.91 -1.03
N ALA A 115 8.31 -5.40 0.05
CA ALA A 115 7.90 -4.16 0.72
C ALA A 115 8.05 -2.90 -0.15
N SER A 116 8.66 -2.98 -1.34
CA SER A 116 8.68 -1.88 -2.31
C SER A 116 7.29 -1.52 -2.83
N TYR A 117 6.25 -2.27 -2.46
CA TYR A 117 4.84 -2.05 -2.77
C TYR A 117 4.03 -1.52 -1.56
N ALA A 118 4.71 -1.08 -0.50
CA ALA A 118 4.11 -0.64 0.75
C ALA A 118 3.77 0.86 0.77
N GLY A 119 2.67 1.25 0.11
CA GLY A 119 2.20 2.64 0.13
C GLY A 119 0.78 2.79 -0.39
N ILE A 120 0.27 4.01 -0.36
CA ILE A 120 -1.03 4.36 -0.94
C ILE A 120 -0.95 4.27 -2.46
N TYR A 121 -1.84 3.50 -3.08
CA TYR A 121 -1.82 3.20 -4.51
C TYR A 121 -2.57 4.26 -5.30
N MET A 122 -1.91 4.79 -6.34
CA MET A 122 -2.57 5.66 -7.31
C MET A 122 -1.81 5.73 -8.62
N THR A 123 -2.52 5.99 -9.70
CA THR A 123 -1.90 6.38 -10.97
C THR A 123 -1.44 7.83 -10.92
N PHE A 124 -0.41 8.19 -11.69
CA PHE A 124 -0.01 9.58 -11.87
C PHE A 124 -1.16 10.47 -12.36
N LYS A 125 -2.07 9.91 -13.18
CA LYS A 125 -3.27 10.60 -13.65
C LYS A 125 -4.25 10.92 -12.51
N GLN A 126 -4.45 10.00 -11.57
CA GLN A 126 -5.28 10.27 -10.38
C GLN A 126 -4.62 11.34 -9.50
N LEU A 127 -3.32 11.24 -9.24
CA LEU A 127 -2.59 12.25 -8.45
C LEU A 127 -2.68 13.64 -9.10
N SER A 128 -2.49 13.72 -10.43
CA SER A 128 -2.62 14.98 -11.18
C SER A 128 -4.04 15.57 -11.09
N LYS A 129 -5.09 14.73 -11.13
CA LYS A 129 -6.48 15.19 -10.97
C LYS A 129 -6.76 15.74 -9.57
N ILE A 130 -6.21 15.10 -8.54
CA ILE A 130 -6.32 15.59 -7.16
C ILE A 130 -5.61 16.95 -7.04
N ALA A 131 -4.44 17.11 -7.66
CA ALA A 131 -3.70 18.37 -7.68
C ALA A 131 -4.45 19.50 -8.40
N ASP A 132 -5.15 19.18 -9.49
CA ASP A 132 -5.91 20.15 -10.29
C ASP A 132 -7.17 20.66 -9.57
N ASN A 133 -7.75 19.84 -8.69
CA ASN A 133 -8.99 20.15 -7.99
C ASN A 133 -8.75 20.84 -6.64
N LYS A 134 -9.06 22.13 -6.54
CA LYS A 134 -8.98 22.90 -5.27
C LYS A 134 -9.75 22.27 -4.12
N SER A 135 -10.90 21.64 -4.38
CA SER A 135 -11.72 20.98 -3.36
C SER A 135 -11.05 19.73 -2.78
N SER A 136 -10.11 19.14 -3.51
CA SER A 136 -9.32 17.98 -3.12
C SER A 136 -7.96 18.35 -2.50
N ARG A 137 -7.70 19.64 -2.26
CA ARG A 137 -6.47 20.12 -1.64
C ARG A 137 -6.13 19.43 -0.31
N PRO A 138 -7.08 19.18 0.61
CA PRO A 138 -6.76 18.45 1.84
C PRO A 138 -6.18 17.04 1.57
N LEU A 139 -6.62 16.40 0.49
CA LEU A 139 -6.13 15.06 0.13
C LEU A 139 -4.69 15.11 -0.35
N ILE A 140 -4.32 16.06 -1.23
CA ILE A 140 -2.93 16.13 -1.70
C ILE A 140 -1.97 16.53 -0.58
N GLU A 141 -2.41 17.40 0.34
CA GLU A 141 -1.64 17.78 1.52
C GLU A 141 -1.41 16.59 2.46
N GLU A 142 -2.33 15.64 2.52
CA GLU A 142 -2.14 14.40 3.29
C GLU A 142 -1.29 13.37 2.55
N LEU A 143 -1.48 13.23 1.23
CA LEU A 143 -0.77 12.25 0.41
C LEU A 143 0.74 12.44 0.42
N VAL A 144 1.23 13.68 0.50
CA VAL A 144 2.67 13.95 0.62
C VAL A 144 3.27 13.51 1.96
N ASN A 145 2.44 13.17 2.96
CA ASN A 145 2.89 12.72 4.28
C ASN A 145 2.85 11.19 4.46
N VAL A 146 2.52 10.45 3.40
CA VAL A 146 2.47 8.99 3.42
C VAL A 146 3.29 8.41 2.26
N PRO A 147 3.82 7.18 2.40
CA PRO A 147 4.41 6.48 1.28
C PRO A 147 3.35 6.26 0.19
N MET A 148 3.70 6.52 -1.07
CA MET A 148 2.80 6.35 -2.22
C MET A 148 3.40 5.38 -3.23
N VAL A 149 2.63 4.40 -3.66
CA VAL A 149 2.95 3.57 -4.83
C VAL A 149 2.27 4.21 -6.03
N ILE A 150 3.04 5.00 -6.79
CA ILE A 150 2.53 5.74 -7.93
C ILE A 150 2.82 4.95 -9.21
N SER A 151 1.77 4.56 -9.93
CA SER A 151 1.88 3.84 -11.20
C SER A 151 1.73 4.75 -12.42
N ASP A 152 2.20 4.25 -13.56
CA ASP A 152 2.04 4.86 -14.88
C ASP A 152 2.55 6.30 -14.96
N ILE A 153 3.66 6.60 -14.28
CA ILE A 153 4.30 7.91 -14.32
C ILE A 153 4.86 8.14 -15.72
N PRO A 154 4.37 9.14 -16.48
CA PRO A 154 4.90 9.48 -17.79
C PRO A 154 6.15 10.34 -17.61
N LEU A 155 7.32 9.73 -17.77
CA LEU A 155 8.56 10.47 -17.64
C LEU A 155 8.65 11.58 -18.70
N SER A 156 9.04 12.77 -18.26
CA SER A 156 9.31 13.92 -19.13
C SER A 156 10.81 14.19 -19.22
N ILE A 157 11.55 13.97 -18.13
CA ILE A 157 12.99 14.21 -18.06
C ILE A 157 13.64 13.10 -17.24
N VAL A 158 14.78 12.60 -17.73
CA VAL A 158 15.74 11.82 -16.97
C VAL A 158 17.00 12.67 -16.84
N SER A 159 17.38 13.02 -15.61
CA SER A 159 18.49 13.94 -15.36
C SER A 159 19.37 13.47 -14.21
N LYS A 160 20.51 14.13 -14.03
CA LYS A 160 21.36 13.95 -12.84
C LYS A 160 21.59 15.29 -12.18
N ASN A 161 21.58 15.34 -10.85
CA ASN A 161 21.98 16.53 -10.12
C ASN A 161 23.52 16.71 -10.13
N PHE A 162 24.01 17.77 -9.51
CA PHE A 162 25.46 18.04 -9.41
C PHE A 162 26.26 16.95 -8.68
N ASN A 163 25.59 16.18 -7.81
CA ASN A 163 26.18 15.03 -7.11
C ASN A 163 26.07 13.72 -7.91
N LYS A 164 25.62 13.78 -9.17
CA LYS A 164 25.39 12.64 -10.07
C LYS A 164 24.25 11.70 -9.63
N ASN A 165 23.40 12.10 -8.68
CA ASN A 165 22.21 11.34 -8.32
C ASN A 165 21.20 11.41 -9.47
N LEU A 166 20.57 10.28 -9.79
CA LEU A 166 19.58 10.16 -10.86
C LEU A 166 18.22 10.72 -10.42
N PHE A 167 17.63 11.55 -11.27
CA PHE A 167 16.30 12.13 -11.09
C PHE A 167 15.40 11.80 -12.28
N TYR A 168 14.17 11.44 -11.96
CA TYR A 168 13.08 11.29 -12.90
C TYR A 168 12.05 12.37 -12.64
N THR A 169 11.71 13.12 -13.68
CA THR A 169 10.69 14.17 -13.59
C THR A 169 9.53 13.83 -14.50
N ALA A 170 8.32 13.92 -13.98
CA ALA A 170 7.07 13.87 -14.73
C ALA A 170 6.29 15.17 -14.51
N SER A 171 5.64 15.65 -15.56
CA SER A 171 4.91 16.91 -15.49
C SER A 171 3.57 16.86 -16.21
N SER A 172 2.62 17.60 -15.67
CA SER A 172 1.33 17.95 -16.27
C SER A 172 1.03 19.42 -15.97
N ASN A 173 -0.09 19.95 -16.50
CA ASN A 173 -0.51 21.32 -16.22
C ASN A 173 -0.78 21.58 -14.72
N ALA A 174 -1.10 20.53 -13.95
CA ALA A 174 -1.51 20.64 -12.55
C ALA A 174 -0.44 20.15 -11.56
N LEU A 175 0.51 19.33 -12.00
CA LEU A 175 1.46 18.64 -11.13
C LEU A 175 2.82 18.48 -11.81
N VAL A 176 3.87 18.83 -11.09
CA VAL A 176 5.25 18.43 -11.36
C VAL A 176 5.67 17.48 -10.25
N PHE A 177 5.98 16.25 -10.62
CA PHE A 177 6.49 15.21 -9.74
C PHE A 177 7.94 14.93 -10.12
N ASP A 178 8.86 15.37 -9.26
CA ASP A 178 10.29 15.18 -9.43
C ASP A 178 10.78 14.22 -8.36
N PHE A 179 11.47 13.15 -8.73
CA PHE A 179 11.97 12.22 -7.73
C PHE A 179 13.37 11.74 -7.98
N GLN A 180 14.17 11.74 -6.92
CA GLN A 180 15.45 11.07 -6.91
C GLN A 180 15.23 9.57 -6.85
N VAL A 181 15.84 8.85 -7.78
CA VAL A 181 15.86 7.38 -7.78
C VAL A 181 16.91 6.94 -6.76
N ILE A 182 16.46 6.42 -5.61
CA ILE A 182 17.38 5.90 -4.57
C ILE A 182 17.68 4.44 -4.82
N ASP A 183 16.67 3.65 -5.14
CA ASP A 183 16.77 2.19 -5.11
C ASP A 183 15.86 1.51 -6.15
N SER A 184 16.07 0.23 -6.39
CA SER A 184 15.16 -0.66 -7.09
C SER A 184 15.48 -2.11 -6.75
N VAL A 185 14.45 -2.87 -6.39
CA VAL A 185 14.56 -4.33 -6.22
C VAL A 185 14.79 -5.03 -7.58
N TYR A 186 14.33 -4.43 -8.67
CA TYR A 186 14.20 -5.09 -9.98
C TYR A 186 15.20 -4.63 -11.03
N TYR A 187 15.83 -3.47 -10.83
CA TYR A 187 16.68 -2.83 -11.83
C TYR A 187 17.98 -2.33 -11.22
N LYS A 188 19.08 -2.56 -11.93
CA LYS A 188 20.37 -1.97 -11.62
C LYS A 188 20.41 -0.51 -12.09
N MET A 189 21.26 0.30 -11.45
CA MET A 189 21.41 1.73 -11.78
C MET A 189 21.74 1.99 -13.25
N ASP A 190 22.57 1.16 -13.90
CA ASP A 190 22.92 1.30 -15.31
C ASP A 190 21.70 1.17 -16.24
N LYS A 191 20.70 0.37 -15.87
CA LYS A 191 19.43 0.27 -16.58
C LYS A 191 18.52 1.46 -16.31
N LEU A 192 18.47 1.91 -15.06
CA LEU A 192 17.69 3.08 -14.65
C LEU A 192 18.18 4.35 -15.36
N GLU A 193 19.48 4.54 -15.50
CA GLU A 193 20.05 5.69 -16.20
C GLU A 193 19.74 5.73 -17.71
N LYS A 194 19.43 4.58 -18.31
CA LYS A 194 19.17 4.44 -19.76
C LYS A 194 17.68 4.50 -20.12
N VAL A 195 16.80 4.74 -19.15
CA VAL A 195 15.36 4.85 -19.40
C VAL A 195 15.10 6.02 -20.34
N ASN A 196 14.36 5.77 -21.42
CA ASN A 196 13.96 6.79 -22.38
C ASN A 196 12.69 7.48 -21.87
N ALA A 197 12.80 8.75 -21.48
CA ALA A 197 11.69 9.50 -20.90
C ALA A 197 10.43 9.47 -21.79
N ASP A 198 10.58 9.75 -23.08
CA ASP A 198 9.45 9.90 -24.00
C ASP A 198 8.68 8.60 -24.25
N LYS A 199 9.38 7.46 -24.14
CA LYS A 199 8.83 6.14 -24.49
C LYS A 199 8.43 5.29 -23.29
N CYS A 200 8.86 5.65 -22.10
CA CYS A 200 8.68 4.80 -20.92
C CYS A 200 7.72 5.43 -19.90
N THR A 201 6.93 4.58 -19.26
CA THR A 201 6.30 4.89 -17.97
C THR A 201 6.98 4.10 -16.87
N VAL A 202 6.91 4.62 -15.64
CA VAL A 202 7.47 3.95 -14.47
C VAL A 202 6.46 3.87 -13.33
N SER A 203 6.62 2.85 -12.49
CA SER A 203 5.95 2.74 -11.20
C SER A 203 6.99 2.87 -10.10
N VAL A 204 6.66 3.61 -9.05
CA VAL A 204 7.61 3.94 -7.97
C VAL A 204 6.91 3.84 -6.62
N LEU A 205 7.61 3.38 -5.59
CA LEU A 205 7.30 3.71 -4.21
C LEU A 205 8.03 5.00 -3.87
N ALA A 206 7.28 6.07 -3.60
CA ALA A 206 7.82 7.39 -3.33
C ALA A 206 7.44 7.88 -1.93
N ILE A 207 8.37 8.59 -1.31
CA ILE A 207 8.15 9.39 -0.11
C ILE A 207 8.52 10.83 -0.46
N ALA A 208 7.59 11.75 -0.27
CA ALA A 208 7.84 13.16 -0.56
C ALA A 208 8.80 13.77 0.46
N ASP A 209 9.76 14.54 -0.01
CA ASP A 209 10.69 15.32 0.82
C ASP A 209 10.17 16.73 1.06
N ARG A 210 9.58 17.29 0.00
CA ARG A 210 9.09 18.65 -0.03
C ARG A 210 7.97 18.78 -1.05
N SER A 211 7.03 19.65 -0.77
CA SER A 211 5.99 20.02 -1.70
C SER A 211 5.76 21.53 -1.70
N VAL A 212 5.30 22.07 -2.83
CA VAL A 212 4.88 23.46 -2.97
C VAL A 212 3.43 23.48 -3.43
N ILE A 213 2.57 24.04 -2.58
CA ILE A 213 1.13 24.13 -2.77
C ILE A 213 0.79 25.36 -3.64
N ARG A 214 1.33 25.40 -4.86
CA ARG A 214 1.07 26.42 -5.90
C ARG A 214 0.82 25.68 -7.21
N THR A 215 0.03 26.21 -8.15
CA THR A 215 -0.17 25.57 -9.47
C THR A 215 0.98 25.90 -10.44
N PRO A 216 1.59 24.91 -11.13
CA PRO A 216 1.39 23.48 -10.93
C PRO A 216 1.97 23.02 -9.58
N TYR A 217 1.27 22.13 -8.88
CA TYR A 217 1.75 21.59 -7.60
C TYR A 217 3.10 20.94 -7.82
N PHE A 218 4.07 21.29 -6.99
CA PHE A 218 5.38 20.68 -7.07
C PHE A 218 5.51 19.67 -5.93
N ILE A 219 5.87 18.44 -6.25
CA ILE A 219 6.23 17.40 -5.27
C ILE A 219 7.62 16.93 -5.65
N SER A 220 8.56 17.06 -4.72
CA SER A 220 9.88 16.45 -4.81
C SER A 220 9.97 15.31 -3.81
N ALA A 221 10.47 14.18 -4.28
CA ALA A 221 10.47 12.94 -3.52
C ALA A 221 11.77 12.15 -3.69
N HIS A 222 11.95 11.17 -2.82
CA HIS A 222 12.82 10.04 -3.09
C HIS A 222 11.96 8.82 -3.41
N GLY A 223 12.43 7.97 -4.33
CA GLY A 223 11.65 6.82 -4.74
C GLY A 223 12.47 5.58 -5.11
N ALA A 224 11.84 4.43 -4.89
CA ALA A 224 12.30 3.12 -5.34
C ALA A 224 11.50 2.68 -6.58
N VAL A 225 12.19 2.43 -7.69
CA VAL A 225 11.53 2.09 -8.97
C VAL A 225 11.10 0.62 -8.95
N ASN A 226 9.79 0.38 -9.06
CA ASN A 226 9.19 -0.95 -9.03
C ASN A 226 9.03 -1.53 -10.44
N ASN A 227 8.70 -0.70 -11.43
CA ASN A 227 8.44 -1.17 -12.78
C ASN A 227 8.83 -0.11 -13.82
N ILE A 228 9.29 -0.57 -14.98
CA ILE A 228 9.54 0.25 -16.17
C ILE A 228 8.83 -0.40 -17.35
N ASN A 229 7.90 0.33 -17.96
CA ASN A 229 7.20 -0.09 -19.16
C ASN A 229 7.54 0.85 -20.33
N CYS A 230 8.29 0.35 -21.30
CA CYS A 230 8.68 1.08 -22.52
C CYS A 230 8.00 0.53 -23.78
N ARG A 231 6.95 -0.28 -23.63
CA ARG A 231 6.16 -0.80 -24.76
C ARG A 231 5.15 0.26 -25.18
N LYS A 232 5.63 1.30 -25.86
CA LYS A 232 4.82 2.26 -26.59
C LYS A 232 5.06 2.10 -28.08
#